data_AF-A0A813SMM3-F1
#
_entry.id   AF-A0A813SMM3-F1
#
_cell.length_a   1.000
_cell.length_b   1.000
_cell.length_c   1.000
_cell.angle_alpha   90.00
_cell.angle_beta   90.00
_cell.angle_gamma   90.00
#
_symmetry.space_group_name_H-M   'P 1'
#
loop_
_entity.id
_entity.type
_entity.pdbx_description
1 polymer ?
#
loop_
_entity_poly.entity_id
_entity_poly.type
_entity_poly.pdbx_seq_one_letter_code
_entity_poly.pdbx_strand_id
1 'polypeptide(L)'
;MQSVVLPCKAVLPHREPDRVMWYKLTNPGQTTLSVGKHLITKDSRFSVAYYSVDHGFSPAKWDLHIANVRLSDAARYQCHVIIKDSPNSIRSNVKLIVEDIIVDIQPTDVLLSLGDSTQFSCNFTGEYRVRREKVTWLKDGKPLITDGTRVTISTELPNATVTTLQIVASQLNDSGSYRCSDGHSAQSKEAKLYLRDTHQQVFLRSFSSSSTSSLLTLLSFRTVFCFFIFHFFLFIL
;
A
#
# COMPACT_ATOMS: atom_id res chain seq x y z
N MET A 1 8.31 8.53 -3.20
CA MET A 1 9.39 8.47 -4.20
C MET A 1 10.71 8.75 -3.48
N GLN A 2 11.61 7.77 -3.45
CA GLN A 2 12.85 7.87 -2.67
C GLN A 2 13.90 8.69 -3.44
N SER A 3 14.66 9.51 -2.71
CA SER A 3 15.80 10.24 -3.25
C SER A 3 17.06 9.86 -2.48
N VAL A 4 18.21 9.86 -3.14
CA VAL A 4 19.50 9.54 -2.53
C VAL A 4 20.52 10.64 -2.81
N VAL A 5 21.45 10.82 -1.88
CA VAL A 5 22.58 11.74 -1.99
C VAL A 5 23.87 10.93 -1.94
N LEU A 6 24.67 11.03 -2.99
CA LEU A 6 26.00 10.43 -3.05
C LEU A 6 27.01 11.52 -2.68
N PRO A 7 27.63 11.44 -1.49
CA PRO A 7 28.46 12.53 -1.00
C PRO A 7 29.80 12.58 -1.73
N CYS A 8 30.27 13.78 -2.05
CA CYS A 8 31.66 14.00 -2.43
C CYS A 8 32.21 15.24 -1.74
N LYS A 9 33.21 15.04 -0.89
CA LYS A 9 33.84 16.08 -0.09
C LYS A 9 35.32 16.12 -0.42
N ALA A 10 35.83 17.32 -0.70
CA ALA A 10 37.25 17.57 -0.85
C ALA A 10 37.69 18.54 0.25
N VAL A 11 38.68 18.12 1.04
CA VAL A 11 39.36 18.98 2.03
C VAL A 11 40.74 19.25 1.46
N LEU A 12 40.97 20.47 0.99
CA LEU A 12 42.25 20.89 0.44
C LEU A 12 42.78 22.08 1.27
N PRO A 13 44.06 22.08 1.67
CA PRO A 13 44.63 23.21 2.42
C PRO A 13 44.63 24.47 1.57
N HIS A 14 44.00 25.53 2.05
CA HIS A 14 44.04 26.89 1.48
C HIS A 14 43.62 27.02 -0.01
N ARG A 15 42.92 26.03 -0.60
CA ARG A 15 42.44 26.10 -1.98
C ARG A 15 41.18 25.27 -2.22
N GLU A 16 40.40 25.63 -3.23
CA GLU A 16 39.34 24.78 -3.76
C GLU A 16 39.86 23.85 -4.88
N PRO A 17 39.20 22.72 -5.15
CA PRO A 17 39.52 21.91 -6.32
C PRO A 17 39.11 22.62 -7.62
N ASP A 18 39.94 22.52 -8.64
CA ASP A 18 39.72 23.14 -9.95
C ASP A 18 38.56 22.51 -10.72
N ARG A 19 38.34 21.21 -10.55
CA ARG A 19 37.24 20.51 -11.22
C ARG A 19 36.82 19.28 -10.45
N VAL A 20 35.52 19.12 -10.30
CA VAL A 20 34.92 17.89 -9.74
C VAL A 20 34.02 17.28 -10.79
N MET A 21 34.13 15.97 -11.01
CA MET A 21 33.36 15.25 -12.01
C MET A 21 32.69 14.05 -11.37
N TRP A 22 31.46 13.78 -11.79
CA TRP A 22 30.77 12.55 -11.42
C TRP A 22 30.65 11.62 -12.61
N TYR A 23 30.90 10.34 -12.36
CA TYR A 23 30.75 9.27 -13.33
C TYR A 23 29.82 8.18 -12.81
N LYS A 24 29.00 7.61 -13.70
CA LYS A 24 28.41 6.29 -13.50
C LYS A 24 29.35 5.28 -14.13
N LEU A 25 29.96 4.41 -13.33
CA LEU A 25 30.87 3.39 -13.82
C LEU A 25 30.06 2.29 -14.50
N THR A 26 30.46 1.95 -15.72
CA THR A 26 29.92 0.83 -16.51
C THR A 26 31.04 -0.20 -16.70
N ASN A 27 30.69 -1.44 -17.06
CA ASN A 27 31.71 -2.43 -17.42
C ASN A 27 31.67 -2.67 -18.93
N PRO A 28 32.69 -2.31 -19.73
CA PRO A 28 33.96 -1.62 -19.41
C PRO A 28 33.92 -0.14 -19.79
N GLY A 29 33.68 0.77 -18.85
CA GLY A 29 33.69 2.19 -19.15
C GLY A 29 33.17 3.08 -18.04
N GLN A 30 32.87 4.33 -18.40
CA GLN A 30 32.22 5.25 -17.50
C GLN A 30 31.43 6.28 -18.31
N THR A 31 30.26 6.66 -17.80
CA THR A 31 29.46 7.75 -18.36
C THR A 31 29.61 8.97 -17.48
N THR A 32 30.00 10.10 -18.06
CA THR A 32 30.09 11.37 -17.34
C THR A 32 28.67 11.87 -17.03
N LEU A 33 28.39 12.08 -15.76
CA LEU A 33 27.11 12.60 -15.27
C LEU A 33 27.15 14.11 -15.09
N SER A 34 28.27 14.64 -14.59
CA SER A 34 28.46 16.08 -14.38
C SER A 34 29.91 16.51 -14.44
N VAL A 35 30.11 17.79 -14.74
CA VAL A 35 31.39 18.50 -14.63
C VAL A 35 31.15 19.80 -13.86
N GLY A 36 31.77 19.92 -12.69
CA GLY A 36 31.52 20.98 -11.73
C GLY A 36 30.05 20.97 -11.30
N LYS A 37 29.37 22.10 -11.56
CA LYS A 37 27.93 22.29 -11.29
C LYS A 37 27.04 21.87 -12.47
N HIS A 38 27.62 21.61 -13.64
CA HIS A 38 26.87 21.37 -14.86
C HIS A 38 26.60 19.87 -15.05
N LEU A 39 25.34 19.51 -15.24
CA LEU A 39 24.93 18.15 -15.57
C LEU A 39 25.12 17.90 -17.07
N ILE A 40 25.73 16.77 -17.40
CA ILE A 40 25.86 16.26 -18.77
C ILE A 40 24.77 15.23 -19.06
N THR A 41 24.32 14.50 -18.04
CA THR A 41 23.18 13.57 -18.17
C THR A 41 21.91 14.32 -18.56
N LYS A 42 21.11 13.71 -19.44
CA LYS A 42 19.77 14.22 -19.83
C LYS A 42 18.68 13.83 -18.82
N ASP A 43 18.99 12.95 -17.89
CA ASP A 43 18.04 12.52 -16.86
C ASP A 43 17.84 13.63 -15.83
N SER A 44 16.67 14.27 -15.87
CA SER A 44 16.30 15.42 -15.03
C SER A 44 16.20 15.08 -13.54
N ARG A 45 16.27 13.80 -13.18
CA ARG A 45 16.30 13.36 -11.77
C ARG A 45 17.64 13.60 -11.10
N PHE A 46 18.71 13.73 -11.89
CA PHE A 46 20.04 13.98 -11.37
C PHE A 46 20.23 15.47 -11.10
N SER A 47 20.84 15.82 -9.99
CA SER A 47 21.28 17.18 -9.70
C SER A 47 22.57 17.19 -8.89
N VAL A 48 23.34 18.28 -8.97
CA VAL A 48 24.55 18.46 -8.19
C VAL A 48 24.29 19.54 -7.15
N ALA A 49 24.34 19.17 -5.88
CA ALA A 49 24.35 20.14 -4.78
C ALA A 49 25.80 20.51 -4.48
N TYR A 50 26.10 21.80 -4.58
CA TYR A 50 27.43 22.32 -4.33
C TYR A 50 27.42 23.38 -3.25
N TYR A 51 28.41 23.31 -2.36
CA TYR A 51 28.70 24.32 -1.37
C TYR A 51 30.20 24.64 -1.40
N SER A 52 30.55 25.85 -1.88
CA SER A 52 31.86 26.47 -1.64
C SER A 52 31.83 27.23 -0.32
N VAL A 53 32.98 27.31 0.31
CA VAL A 53 33.17 28.08 1.54
C VAL A 53 34.08 29.26 1.21
N ASP A 54 33.54 30.46 1.30
CA ASP A 54 34.38 31.64 1.46
C ASP A 54 35.11 31.50 2.81
N HIS A 55 36.45 31.56 2.79
CA HIS A 55 37.36 31.60 3.95
C HIS A 55 37.88 30.27 4.54
N GLY A 56 37.92 29.17 3.79
CA GLY A 56 39.00 28.17 3.94
C GLY A 56 39.00 27.22 5.17
N PHE A 57 37.92 27.17 5.97
CA PHE A 57 37.85 26.28 7.15
C PHE A 57 36.77 25.18 7.07
N SER A 58 36.05 25.03 5.95
CA SER A 58 35.05 23.96 5.77
C SER A 58 35.23 23.20 4.45
N PRO A 59 34.91 21.89 4.40
CA PRO A 59 35.06 21.07 3.19
C PRO A 59 34.14 21.57 2.08
N ALA A 60 34.71 21.80 0.89
CA ALA A 60 33.91 22.03 -0.30
C ALA A 60 33.22 20.71 -0.71
N LYS A 61 31.92 20.79 -1.04
CA LYS A 61 31.06 19.62 -1.32
C LYS A 61 30.47 19.67 -2.72
N TRP A 62 30.43 18.52 -3.39
CA TRP A 62 29.78 18.29 -4.69
C TRP A 62 28.96 17.01 -4.62
N ASP A 63 27.86 17.07 -3.90
CA ASP A 63 27.02 15.90 -3.68
C ASP A 63 26.15 15.66 -4.92
N LEU A 64 26.12 14.41 -5.40
CA LEU A 64 25.25 14.01 -6.50
C LEU A 64 23.91 13.54 -5.93
N HIS A 65 22.85 14.24 -6.29
CA HIS A 65 21.48 13.92 -5.89
C HIS A 65 20.80 13.16 -7.01
N ILE A 66 20.09 12.09 -6.65
CA ILE A 66 19.25 11.32 -7.57
C ILE A 66 17.85 11.28 -6.99
N ALA A 67 16.92 11.98 -7.62
CA ALA A 67 15.51 11.96 -7.27
C ALA A 67 14.79 10.75 -7.89
N ASN A 68 13.71 10.30 -7.26
CA ASN A 68 12.89 9.16 -7.71
C ASN A 68 13.75 7.99 -8.22
N VAL A 69 14.55 7.44 -7.30
CA VAL A 69 15.53 6.37 -7.58
C VAL A 69 14.84 5.14 -8.19
N ARG A 70 15.49 4.53 -9.17
CA ARG A 70 15.03 3.34 -9.91
C ARG A 70 16.02 2.21 -9.76
N LEU A 71 15.58 0.96 -9.98
CA LEU A 71 16.46 -0.21 -10.00
C LEU A 71 17.63 -0.04 -10.99
N SER A 72 17.40 0.61 -12.14
CA SER A 72 18.44 0.92 -13.13
C SER A 72 19.51 1.91 -12.66
N ASP A 73 19.28 2.62 -11.55
CA ASP A 73 20.26 3.53 -10.97
C ASP A 73 21.31 2.79 -10.14
N ALA A 74 21.05 1.53 -9.74
CA ALA A 74 22.01 0.70 -9.04
C ALA A 74 23.29 0.56 -9.86
N ALA A 75 24.40 1.10 -9.34
CA ALA A 75 25.69 1.13 -10.01
C ALA A 75 26.78 1.57 -9.03
N ARG A 76 28.04 1.47 -9.46
CA ARG A 76 29.13 2.22 -8.82
C ARG A 76 29.22 3.59 -9.46
N TYR A 77 29.23 4.62 -8.63
CA TYR A 77 29.45 6.00 -9.02
C TYR A 77 30.85 6.41 -8.56
N GLN A 78 31.52 7.26 -9.33
CA GLN A 78 32.83 7.80 -8.97
C GLN A 78 32.77 9.31 -8.95
N CYS A 79 33.18 9.89 -7.83
CA CYS A 79 33.56 11.29 -7.76
C CYS A 79 35.05 11.41 -8.07
N HIS A 80 35.42 12.28 -9.01
CA HIS A 80 36.79 12.54 -9.43
C HIS A 80 37.09 14.02 -9.25
N VAL A 81 37.99 14.32 -8.32
CA VAL A 81 38.44 15.67 -7.97
C VAL A 81 39.81 15.90 -8.62
N ILE A 82 39.86 16.87 -9.52
CA ILE A 82 41.08 17.36 -10.17
C ILE A 82 41.54 18.61 -9.43
N ILE A 83 42.84 18.65 -9.19
CA ILE A 83 43.50 19.75 -8.52
C ILE A 83 44.66 20.20 -9.40
N LYS A 84 44.71 21.48 -9.74
CA LYS A 84 45.77 22.08 -10.55
C LYS A 84 47.10 22.00 -9.82
N ASP A 85 48.14 21.81 -10.62
CA ASP A 85 49.53 21.63 -10.16
C ASP A 85 49.73 20.41 -9.25
N SER A 86 48.77 19.48 -9.23
CA SER A 86 48.91 18.16 -8.61
C SER A 86 48.88 17.09 -9.69
N PRO A 87 49.91 16.23 -9.79
CA PRO A 87 49.87 15.08 -10.70
C PRO A 87 48.83 14.04 -10.25
N ASN A 88 48.43 14.11 -8.98
CA ASN A 88 47.45 13.20 -8.39
C ASN A 88 46.07 13.85 -8.36
N SER A 89 45.08 13.09 -8.84
CA SER A 89 43.67 13.39 -8.66
C SER A 89 43.06 12.47 -7.60
N ILE A 90 42.07 12.97 -6.87
CA ILE A 90 41.38 12.18 -5.84
C ILE A 90 40.16 11.51 -6.48
N ARG A 91 40.01 10.20 -6.30
CA ARG A 91 38.85 9.44 -6.76
C ARG A 91 38.18 8.74 -5.58
N SER A 92 36.87 8.89 -5.47
CA SER A 92 36.06 8.21 -4.46
C SER A 92 34.94 7.46 -5.15
N ASN A 93 34.83 6.15 -4.87
CA ASN A 93 33.80 5.29 -5.43
C ASN A 93 32.70 5.04 -4.40
N VAL A 94 31.44 5.13 -4.83
CA VAL A 94 30.26 4.82 -4.02
C VAL A 94 29.39 3.82 -4.77
N LYS A 95 29.09 2.66 -4.16
CA LYS A 95 28.14 1.70 -4.71
C LYS A 95 26.73 2.08 -4.26
N LEU A 96 25.89 2.50 -5.20
CA LEU A 96 24.46 2.64 -4.95
C LEU A 96 23.82 1.27 -5.12
N ILE A 97 23.19 0.79 -4.05
CA ILE A 97 22.37 -0.41 -4.07
C ILE A 97 20.92 0.08 -4.07
N VAL A 98 20.13 -0.44 -5.01
CA VAL A 98 18.69 -0.19 -5.10
C VAL A 98 18.03 -1.56 -5.11
N GLU A 99 17.14 -1.78 -4.16
CA GLU A 99 16.47 -3.07 -4.01
C GLU A 99 14.98 -2.91 -4.24
N ASP A 100 14.39 -3.98 -4.77
CA ASP A 100 12.95 -4.16 -4.81
C ASP A 100 12.55 -5.00 -3.61
N ILE A 101 11.54 -4.56 -2.88
CA ILE A 101 11.00 -5.30 -1.74
C ILE A 101 9.68 -5.90 -2.20
N ILE A 102 9.64 -7.23 -2.26
CA ILE A 102 8.42 -7.96 -2.57
C ILE A 102 7.58 -8.04 -1.31
N VAL A 103 6.32 -7.65 -1.43
CA VAL A 103 5.37 -7.61 -0.31
C VAL A 103 4.22 -8.57 -0.61
N ASP A 104 4.18 -9.67 0.14
CA ASP A 104 3.18 -10.73 -0.03
C ASP A 104 2.26 -10.80 1.19
N ILE A 105 0.96 -10.78 0.96
CA ILE A 105 -0.08 -10.87 2.00
C ILE A 105 -0.82 -12.20 1.87
N GLN A 106 -1.02 -12.87 3.01
CA GLN A 106 -1.70 -14.15 3.11
C GLN A 106 -2.65 -14.18 4.31
N PRO A 107 -3.81 -14.85 4.21
CA PRO A 107 -4.42 -15.36 2.97
C PRO A 107 -4.86 -14.22 2.03
N THR A 108 -5.04 -14.50 0.74
CA THR A 108 -5.43 -13.49 -0.26
C THR A 108 -6.92 -13.19 -0.22
N ASP A 109 -7.81 -14.17 -0.18
CA ASP A 109 -9.26 -13.92 -0.06
C ASP A 109 -9.84 -14.74 1.09
N VAL A 110 -10.65 -14.10 1.93
CA VAL A 110 -11.27 -14.72 3.12
C VAL A 110 -12.76 -14.40 3.15
N LEU A 111 -13.58 -15.42 3.39
CA LEU A 111 -15.01 -15.28 3.68
C LEU A 111 -15.28 -15.71 5.13
N LEU A 112 -15.82 -14.81 5.94
CA LEU A 112 -16.14 -15.04 7.36
C LEU A 112 -17.62 -14.79 7.65
N SER A 113 -18.11 -15.38 8.74
CA SER A 113 -19.41 -14.98 9.31
C SER A 113 -19.20 -13.85 10.32
N LEU A 114 -20.25 -13.07 10.60
CA LEU A 114 -20.18 -12.04 11.63
C LEU A 114 -19.83 -12.65 13.00
N GLY A 115 -18.95 -11.98 13.75
CA GLY A 115 -18.42 -12.47 15.03
C GLY A 115 -17.21 -13.40 14.93
N ASP A 116 -16.90 -13.95 13.74
CA ASP A 116 -15.70 -14.77 13.54
C ASP A 116 -14.43 -13.91 13.59
N SER A 117 -13.27 -14.55 13.74
CA SER A 117 -11.97 -13.88 13.79
C SER A 117 -11.06 -14.34 12.65
N THR A 118 -10.15 -13.47 12.20
CA THR A 118 -9.16 -13.79 11.18
C THR A 118 -7.84 -13.06 11.42
N GLN A 119 -6.83 -13.49 10.67
CA GLN A 119 -5.49 -12.93 10.68
C GLN A 119 -4.95 -12.84 9.26
N PHE A 120 -4.39 -11.69 8.91
CA PHE A 120 -3.58 -11.50 7.71
C PHE A 120 -2.12 -11.38 8.12
N SER A 121 -1.25 -12.15 7.47
CA SER A 121 0.19 -12.05 7.59
C SER A 121 0.75 -11.43 6.32
N CYS A 122 1.63 -10.46 6.49
CA CYS A 122 2.31 -9.80 5.40
C CYS A 122 3.83 -9.93 5.56
N ASN A 123 4.47 -10.49 4.54
CA ASN A 123 5.88 -10.79 4.50
C ASN A 123 6.61 -9.84 3.52
N PHE A 124 7.71 -9.26 3.98
CA PHE A 124 8.61 -8.42 3.20
C PHE A 124 9.85 -9.22 2.83
N THR A 125 10.00 -9.55 1.55
CA THR A 125 11.15 -10.30 1.03
C THR A 125 12.05 -9.38 0.20
N GLY A 126 13.33 -9.31 0.58
CA GLY A 126 14.38 -8.50 -0.03
C GLY A 126 15.73 -8.71 0.67
N GLU A 127 16.82 -8.22 0.09
CA GLU A 127 18.18 -8.36 0.66
C GLU A 127 18.39 -7.43 1.87
N TYR A 128 17.72 -6.28 1.91
CA TYR A 128 17.58 -5.40 3.08
C TYR A 128 16.19 -5.51 3.74
N ARG A 129 16.18 -5.29 5.05
CA ARG A 129 14.97 -5.40 5.87
C ARG A 129 14.25 -4.07 6.00
N VAL A 130 12.92 -4.08 6.00
CA VAL A 130 12.08 -2.89 6.19
C VAL A 130 12.13 -2.45 7.65
N ARG A 131 12.38 -1.16 7.87
CA ARG A 131 12.30 -0.59 9.22
C ARG A 131 10.85 -0.53 9.68
N ARG A 132 10.58 -0.95 10.91
CA ARG A 132 9.21 -1.08 11.45
C ARG A 132 8.36 0.19 11.32
N GLU A 133 8.96 1.37 11.46
CA GLU A 133 8.27 2.66 11.40
C GLU A 133 7.78 3.04 9.99
N LYS A 134 8.22 2.30 8.97
CA LYS A 134 7.78 2.48 7.59
C LYS A 134 6.66 1.52 7.20
N VAL A 135 6.39 0.49 7.99
CA VAL A 135 5.32 -0.46 7.72
C VAL A 135 3.97 0.16 8.05
N THR A 136 3.05 0.11 7.10
CA THR A 136 1.70 0.62 7.21
C THR A 136 0.71 -0.41 6.67
N TRP A 137 -0.43 -0.54 7.35
CA TRP A 137 -1.57 -1.30 6.85
C TRP A 137 -2.59 -0.33 6.25
N LEU A 138 -3.20 -0.73 5.14
CA LEU A 138 -4.24 -0.01 4.43
C LEU A 138 -5.49 -0.88 4.34
N LYS A 139 -6.65 -0.24 4.47
CA LYS A 139 -7.96 -0.79 4.14
C LYS A 139 -8.59 0.10 3.07
N ASP A 140 -8.99 -0.49 1.95
CA ASP A 140 -9.61 0.18 0.81
C ASP A 140 -8.80 1.40 0.32
N GLY A 141 -7.46 1.23 0.31
CA GLY A 141 -6.50 2.24 -0.13
C GLY A 141 -6.19 3.35 0.90
N LYS A 142 -6.80 3.34 2.08
CA LYS A 142 -6.57 4.33 3.16
C LYS A 142 -5.84 3.70 4.34
N PRO A 143 -5.04 4.46 5.11
CA PRO A 143 -4.40 3.94 6.32
C PRO A 143 -5.43 3.30 7.26
N LEU A 144 -5.17 2.06 7.67
CA LEU A 144 -6.01 1.32 8.60
C LEU A 144 -5.84 1.91 10.00
N ILE A 145 -6.95 2.26 10.63
CA ILE A 145 -6.99 2.71 12.02
C ILE A 145 -7.37 1.52 12.90
N THR A 146 -6.49 1.16 13.83
CA THR A 146 -6.72 0.10 14.81
C THR A 146 -7.47 0.65 16.02
N ASP A 147 -8.42 -0.10 16.56
CA ASP A 147 -9.02 0.19 17.87
C ASP A 147 -8.16 -0.30 19.05
N GLY A 148 -7.09 -1.05 18.76
CA GLY A 148 -6.14 -1.56 19.75
C GLY A 148 -6.66 -2.73 20.59
N THR A 149 -7.89 -3.21 20.31
CA THR A 149 -8.52 -4.29 21.06
C THR A 149 -8.97 -5.41 20.13
N ARG A 150 -9.87 -5.09 19.19
CA ARG A 150 -10.47 -6.02 18.25
C ARG A 150 -9.70 -6.07 16.93
N VAL A 151 -9.24 -4.92 16.46
CA VAL A 151 -8.37 -4.78 15.29
C VAL A 151 -6.98 -4.39 15.78
N THR A 152 -6.03 -5.31 15.70
CA THR A 152 -4.67 -5.13 16.24
C THR A 152 -3.61 -5.46 15.20
N ILE A 153 -2.45 -4.80 15.31
CA ILE A 153 -1.30 -5.02 14.42
C ILE A 153 -0.10 -5.40 15.28
N SER A 154 0.59 -6.48 14.90
CA SER A 154 1.86 -6.89 15.47
C SER A 154 2.93 -6.94 14.38
N THR A 155 4.15 -6.49 14.67
CA THR A 155 5.25 -6.44 13.69
C THR A 155 6.52 -6.92 14.35
N GLU A 156 7.25 -7.83 13.70
CA GLU A 156 8.48 -8.41 14.23
C GLU A 156 9.59 -7.34 14.41
N LEU A 157 10.42 -7.51 15.45
CA LEU A 157 11.50 -6.61 15.83
C LEU A 157 12.87 -7.27 15.64
N PRO A 158 13.96 -6.51 15.38
CA PRO A 158 14.02 -5.04 15.19
C PRO A 158 13.65 -4.58 13.77
N ASN A 159 13.47 -5.52 12.86
CA ASN A 159 13.27 -5.32 11.44
C ASN A 159 12.00 -6.09 11.03
N ALA A 160 11.12 -5.45 10.27
CA ALA A 160 9.86 -6.06 9.87
C ALA A 160 10.08 -7.02 8.70
N THR A 161 10.36 -8.28 9.01
CA THR A 161 10.21 -9.38 8.05
C THR A 161 8.75 -9.75 7.89
N VAL A 162 8.01 -9.78 9.00
CA VAL A 162 6.58 -10.10 9.01
C VAL A 162 5.81 -9.06 9.84
N THR A 163 4.67 -8.63 9.31
CA THR A 163 3.64 -7.87 10.04
C THR A 163 2.32 -8.62 9.96
N THR A 164 1.59 -8.62 11.06
CA THR A 164 0.33 -9.33 11.21
C THR A 164 -0.77 -8.34 11.55
N LEU A 165 -1.88 -8.43 10.84
CA LEU A 165 -3.15 -7.79 11.18
C LEU A 165 -4.11 -8.85 11.72
N GLN A 166 -4.63 -8.65 12.92
CA GLN A 166 -5.64 -9.50 13.52
C GLN A 166 -6.95 -8.74 13.66
N ILE A 167 -8.05 -9.40 13.26
CA ILE A 167 -9.42 -8.89 13.41
C ILE A 167 -10.20 -9.94 14.19
N VAL A 168 -10.63 -9.58 15.39
CA VAL A 168 -11.47 -10.41 16.26
C VAL A 168 -12.94 -9.95 16.11
N ALA A 169 -13.91 -10.81 16.41
CA ALA A 169 -15.33 -10.44 16.47
C ALA A 169 -15.81 -9.58 15.26
N SER A 170 -15.63 -10.11 14.05
CA SER A 170 -15.77 -9.35 12.79
C SER A 170 -17.15 -8.70 12.62
N GLN A 171 -17.15 -7.48 12.09
CA GLN A 171 -18.30 -6.62 11.86
C GLN A 171 -18.41 -6.28 10.37
N LEU A 172 -19.62 -6.03 9.84
CA LEU A 172 -19.84 -5.78 8.40
C LEU A 172 -18.90 -4.72 7.79
N ASN A 173 -18.51 -3.69 8.55
CA ASN A 173 -17.60 -2.62 8.11
C ASN A 173 -16.12 -3.06 7.98
N ASP A 174 -15.76 -4.23 8.50
CA ASP A 174 -14.44 -4.83 8.29
C ASP A 174 -14.29 -5.41 6.88
N SER A 175 -15.39 -5.64 6.15
CA SER A 175 -15.28 -6.06 4.75
C SER A 175 -14.52 -5.03 3.92
N GLY A 176 -13.66 -5.48 3.01
CA GLY A 176 -12.82 -4.59 2.21
C GLY A 176 -11.53 -5.25 1.71
N SER A 177 -10.71 -4.44 1.03
CA SER A 177 -9.38 -4.81 0.56
C SER A 177 -8.29 -4.34 1.52
N TYR A 178 -7.48 -5.26 2.02
CA TYR A 178 -6.39 -5.04 2.95
C TYR A 178 -5.05 -5.15 2.24
N ARG A 179 -4.14 -4.22 2.55
CA ARG A 179 -2.79 -4.20 1.98
C ARG A 179 -1.79 -3.71 3.01
N CYS A 180 -0.61 -4.28 3.03
CA CYS A 180 0.53 -3.78 3.78
C CYS A 180 1.50 -3.04 2.85
N SER A 181 2.20 -2.03 3.35
CA SER A 181 3.14 -1.24 2.55
C SER A 181 4.28 -0.71 3.40
N ASP A 182 5.48 -0.68 2.82
CA ASP A 182 6.67 0.01 3.33
C ASP A 182 6.79 1.47 2.79
N GLY A 183 5.76 1.93 2.06
CA GLY A 183 5.71 3.22 1.39
C GLY A 183 6.45 3.32 0.04
N HIS A 184 7.09 2.23 -0.42
CA HIS A 184 7.95 2.25 -1.61
C HIS A 184 7.68 1.09 -2.59
N SER A 185 7.29 -0.08 -2.10
CA SER A 185 7.00 -1.26 -2.91
C SER A 185 5.76 -1.04 -3.79
N ALA A 186 6.00 -0.92 -5.10
CA ALA A 186 4.93 -0.84 -6.09
C ALA A 186 4.19 -2.17 -6.30
N GLN A 187 4.76 -3.29 -5.84
CA GLN A 187 4.26 -4.65 -6.09
C GLN A 187 3.51 -5.27 -4.90
N SER A 188 3.03 -4.47 -3.95
CA SER A 188 2.31 -5.02 -2.80
C SER A 188 0.96 -5.62 -3.20
N LYS A 189 0.76 -6.92 -2.89
CA LYS A 189 -0.50 -7.63 -3.14
C LYS A 189 -1.59 -7.18 -2.16
N GLU A 190 -2.83 -7.35 -2.59
CA GLU A 190 -4.02 -7.05 -1.79
C GLU A 190 -4.73 -8.33 -1.36
N ALA A 191 -5.32 -8.31 -0.16
CA ALA A 191 -6.16 -9.38 0.34
C ALA A 191 -7.59 -8.89 0.59
N LYS A 192 -8.62 -9.64 0.17
CA LYS A 192 -10.02 -9.23 0.36
C LYS A 192 -10.69 -10.01 1.49
N LEU A 193 -11.38 -9.28 2.36
CA LEU A 193 -12.24 -9.83 3.40
C LEU A 193 -13.70 -9.63 3.03
N TYR A 194 -14.44 -10.74 2.96
CA TYR A 194 -15.87 -10.78 2.77
C TYR A 194 -16.56 -11.26 4.05
N LEU A 195 -17.68 -10.63 4.40
CA LEU A 195 -18.47 -10.99 5.57
C LEU A 195 -19.90 -11.34 5.19
N ARG A 196 -20.42 -12.40 5.80
CA ARG A 196 -21.81 -12.83 5.65
C ARG A 196 -22.53 -12.84 6.99
N ASP A 197 -23.79 -12.43 6.96
CA ASP A 197 -24.70 -12.62 8.09
C ASP A 197 -25.36 -14.01 7.98
N THR A 198 -24.95 -14.94 8.84
CA THR A 198 -25.54 -16.27 8.93
C THR A 198 -26.80 -16.32 9.78
N HIS A 199 -27.06 -15.30 10.62
CA HIS A 199 -28.27 -15.24 11.44
C HIS A 199 -29.53 -14.94 10.60
N GLN A 200 -29.39 -14.26 9.47
CA GLN A 200 -30.53 -13.91 8.61
C GLN A 200 -31.09 -15.10 7.81
N GLN A 201 -30.30 -16.17 7.59
CA GLN A 201 -30.73 -17.32 6.78
C GLN A 201 -31.64 -18.32 7.51
N VAL A 202 -31.68 -18.30 8.85
CA VAL A 202 -32.48 -19.25 9.63
C VAL A 202 -33.96 -18.83 9.71
N PHE A 203 -34.29 -17.58 9.41
CA PHE A 203 -35.66 -17.05 9.60
C PHE A 203 -36.67 -17.46 8.50
N LEU A 204 -36.22 -17.87 7.32
CA LEU A 204 -37.12 -18.19 6.19
C LEU A 204 -37.50 -19.67 6.05
N ARG A 205 -37.14 -20.54 7.01
CA ARG A 205 -37.48 -21.98 6.95
C ARG A 205 -38.59 -22.44 7.90
N SER A 206 -39.17 -21.56 8.72
CA SER A 206 -40.18 -21.93 9.73
C SER A 206 -41.60 -21.40 9.50
N PHE A 207 -41.89 -20.75 8.36
CA PHE A 207 -43.26 -20.33 8.01
C PHE A 207 -43.90 -21.22 6.94
N SER A 208 -44.08 -22.50 7.25
CA SER A 208 -45.19 -23.28 6.68
C SER A 208 -46.17 -23.58 7.80
N SER A 209 -46.89 -22.56 8.24
CA SER A 209 -47.99 -22.72 9.18
C SER A 209 -49.14 -23.44 8.48
N SER A 210 -49.40 -24.64 9.00
CA SER A 210 -50.68 -25.34 8.99
C SER A 210 -51.88 -24.40 8.91
N SER A 211 -52.58 -24.40 7.78
CA SER A 211 -53.93 -23.85 7.67
C SER A 211 -54.94 -24.95 8.01
N THR A 212 -55.21 -25.12 9.29
CA THR A 212 -56.49 -25.68 9.76
C THR A 212 -57.37 -24.50 10.13
N SER A 213 -58.34 -24.15 9.30
CA SER A 213 -59.45 -23.29 9.71
C SER A 213 -60.77 -23.89 9.25
N SER A 214 -61.52 -24.31 10.26
CA SER A 214 -62.89 -24.78 10.25
C SER A 214 -63.81 -23.69 9.68
N LEU A 215 -64.53 -23.98 8.59
CA LEU A 215 -65.62 -23.15 8.09
C LEU A 215 -66.95 -23.92 8.21
N LEU A 216 -67.47 -23.98 9.43
CA LEU A 216 -68.90 -24.11 9.68
C LEU A 216 -69.33 -22.81 10.34
N THR A 217 -69.88 -21.87 9.56
CA THR A 217 -70.90 -20.89 9.97
C THR A 217 -71.21 -19.93 8.81
N LEU A 218 -72.52 -19.75 8.53
CA LEU A 218 -73.16 -18.69 7.72
C LEU A 218 -73.30 -18.90 6.19
N LEU A 219 -73.95 -19.99 5.77
CA LEU A 219 -74.82 -19.98 4.58
C LEU A 219 -76.26 -19.74 5.04
N SER A 220 -76.55 -18.54 5.51
CA SER A 220 -77.89 -18.12 5.89
C SER A 220 -78.16 -16.69 5.47
N PHE A 221 -77.98 -16.32 4.20
CA PHE A 221 -78.48 -15.04 3.67
C PHE A 221 -78.61 -14.98 2.13
N ARG A 222 -79.01 -16.08 1.46
CA ARG A 222 -79.37 -16.03 0.02
C ARG A 222 -80.59 -16.85 -0.42
N THR A 223 -81.47 -17.26 0.50
CA THR A 223 -82.68 -18.03 0.14
C THR A 223 -83.99 -17.43 0.69
N VAL A 224 -83.97 -16.21 1.22
CA VAL A 224 -85.20 -15.46 1.54
C VAL A 224 -85.73 -14.66 0.33
N PHE A 225 -84.99 -14.61 -0.78
CA PHE A 225 -85.40 -13.89 -2.00
C PHE A 225 -86.00 -14.77 -3.11
N CYS A 226 -86.41 -16.01 -2.81
CA CYS A 226 -87.11 -16.90 -3.75
C CYS A 226 -88.58 -17.20 -3.39
N PHE A 227 -89.12 -16.61 -2.32
CA PHE A 227 -90.51 -16.86 -1.90
C PHE A 227 -91.49 -15.71 -2.16
N PHE A 228 -91.07 -14.59 -2.75
CA PHE A 228 -91.95 -13.43 -2.99
C PHE A 228 -92.21 -13.07 -4.46
N ILE A 229 -91.67 -13.83 -5.43
CA ILE A 229 -91.96 -13.59 -6.87
C ILE A 229 -93.03 -14.56 -7.42
N PHE A 230 -93.38 -15.64 -6.70
CA PHE A 230 -94.35 -16.63 -7.20
C PHE A 230 -95.82 -16.36 -6.85
N HIS A 231 -96.15 -15.24 -6.19
CA HIS A 231 -97.54 -14.91 -5.82
C HIS A 231 -98.11 -13.63 -6.45
N PHE A 232 -97.42 -13.03 -7.45
CA PHE A 232 -97.85 -11.78 -8.09
C PHE A 232 -97.99 -11.84 -9.63
N PHE A 233 -97.98 -13.03 -10.25
CA PHE A 233 -98.17 -13.20 -11.71
C PHE A 233 -99.30 -14.18 -12.07
N LEU A 234 -100.42 -14.15 -11.33
CA LEU A 234 -101.65 -14.87 -11.71
C LEU A 234 -102.94 -14.07 -11.40
N PHE A 235 -102.83 -12.75 -11.35
CA PHE A 235 -103.96 -11.84 -11.57
C PHE A 235 -103.55 -10.87 -12.70
N ILE A 236 -104.39 -10.80 -13.74
CA ILE A 236 -104.29 -9.95 -14.95
C ILE A 236 -103.53 -10.60 -16.12
N LEU A 237 -104.09 -11.67 -16.71
CA LEU A 237 -104.80 -11.66 -18.00
C LEU A 237 -105.34 -13.06 -18.32
#